data_AF-T1DMR4-F1
#
_entry.id   AF-T1DMR4-F1
#
_cell.length_a   1.000
_cell.length_b   1.000
_cell.length_c   1.000
_cell.angle_alpha   90.00
_cell.angle_beta   90.00
_cell.angle_gamma   90.00
#
_symmetry.space_group_name_H-M   'P 1'
#
loop_
_entity.id
_entity.type
_entity.pdbx_description
1 polymer ?
#
loop_
_entity_poly.entity_id
_entity_poly.type
_entity_poly.pdbx_seq_one_letter_code
_entity_poly.pdbx_strand_id
1 'polypeptide(L)' 'MNLASKISFLLLVTAVVFTVTGGEVDGSSEQYEESDIERDFPLSDEYGFCKPPRKCKPHLKCSKAQTCVDPKKGW' A
#
# COMPACT_ATOMS: atom_id res chain seq x y z
N MET A 1 44.35 2.45 -7.30
CA MET A 1 43.39 1.35 -7.13
C MET A 1 43.09 0.75 -8.49
N ASN A 2 43.47 -0.50 -8.74
CA ASN A 2 43.31 -1.15 -10.04
C ASN A 2 41.83 -1.25 -10.44
N LEU A 3 41.52 -1.19 -11.75
CA LEU A 3 40.14 -1.25 -12.26
C LEU A 3 39.38 -2.48 -11.72
N ALA A 4 40.06 -3.62 -11.63
CA ALA A 4 39.54 -4.85 -11.04
C ALA A 4 39.12 -4.68 -9.57
N SER A 5 39.88 -3.89 -8.80
CA SER A 5 39.59 -3.61 -7.39
C SER A 5 38.36 -2.71 -7.23
N LYS A 6 38.14 -1.76 -8.17
CA LYS A 6 36.93 -0.93 -8.19
C LYS A 6 35.66 -1.74 -8.53
N ILE A 7 35.75 -2.64 -9.51
CA ILE A 7 34.63 -3.50 -9.92
C ILE A 7 34.26 -4.47 -8.79
N SER A 8 35.25 -5.03 -8.10
CA SER A 8 35.02 -5.90 -6.94
C SER A 8 34.29 -5.18 -5.81
N PHE A 9 34.64 -3.91 -5.54
CA PHE A 9 33.94 -3.12 -4.52
C PHE A 9 32.49 -2.79 -4.91
N LEU A 10 32.26 -2.47 -6.19
CA LEU A 10 30.91 -2.24 -6.72
C LEU A 10 30.02 -3.47 -6.58
N LEU A 11 30.52 -4.66 -6.96
CA LEU A 11 29.75 -5.90 -6.82
C LEU A 11 29.40 -6.23 -5.37
N LEU A 12 30.33 -5.97 -4.44
CA LEU A 12 30.07 -6.16 -3.01
C LEU A 12 28.96 -5.23 -2.48
N VAL A 13 28.95 -3.96 -2.89
CA VAL A 13 27.88 -3.02 -2.50
C VAL A 13 26.54 -3.45 -3.07
N THR A 14 26.49 -3.86 -4.34
CA THR A 14 25.24 -4.32 -4.95
C THR A 14 24.71 -5.59 -4.28
N ALA A 15 25.58 -6.53 -3.92
CA ALA A 15 25.19 -7.73 -3.18
C ALA A 15 24.61 -7.40 -1.80
N VAL A 16 25.19 -6.44 -1.07
CA VAL A 16 24.64 -5.98 0.22
C VAL A 16 23.27 -5.32 0.06
N VAL A 17 23.05 -4.55 -1.01
CA VAL A 17 21.71 -3.99 -1.30
C VAL A 17 20.73 -5.12 -1.63
N PHE A 18 21.11 -6.10 -2.45
CA PHE A 18 20.22 -7.22 -2.78
C PHE A 18 19.96 -8.18 -1.62
N THR A 19 20.85 -8.32 -0.64
CA THR A 19 20.57 -9.12 0.57
C THR A 19 19.70 -8.37 1.56
N VAL A 20 19.88 -7.05 1.73
CA VAL A 20 18.95 -6.21 2.52
C VAL A 20 17.57 -6.11 1.86
N THR A 21 17.49 -6.24 0.53
CA THR A 21 16.23 -6.18 -0.22
C THR A 21 15.68 -7.55 -0.63
N GLY A 22 16.40 -8.66 -0.38
CA GLY A 22 16.16 -9.93 -1.09
C GLY A 22 16.66 -11.23 -0.43
N GLY A 23 17.04 -11.23 0.85
CA GLY A 23 16.95 -12.42 1.71
C GLY A 23 16.02 -12.07 2.86
N GLU A 24 14.88 -12.72 3.08
CA GLU A 24 14.60 -14.15 2.93
C GLU A 24 13.30 -14.41 2.12
N VAL A 25 13.42 -15.20 1.06
CA VAL A 25 12.36 -16.14 0.65
C VAL A 25 12.70 -17.48 1.32
N ASP A 26 12.54 -17.51 2.63
CA ASP A 26 11.97 -18.65 3.33
C ASP A 26 10.80 -18.05 4.08
N GLY A 27 9.75 -17.76 3.31
CA GLY A 27 8.59 -16.99 3.75
C GLY A 27 7.72 -17.80 4.71
N SER A 28 8.29 -18.17 5.86
CA SER A 28 7.58 -18.15 7.13
C SER A 28 7.28 -16.69 7.52
N SER A 29 6.74 -15.92 6.58
CA SER A 29 5.91 -14.78 6.93
C SER A 29 4.69 -15.45 7.49
N GLU A 30 4.67 -15.53 8.82
CA GLU A 30 3.50 -15.18 9.59
C GLU A 30 2.26 -15.36 8.73
N GLN A 31 1.64 -16.54 8.79
CA GLN A 31 0.19 -16.55 8.88
C GLN A 31 -0.13 -15.61 10.07
N TYR A 32 -0.01 -14.30 9.84
CA TYR A 32 -0.96 -13.34 10.30
C TYR A 32 -2.22 -13.90 9.70
N GLU A 33 -2.80 -14.80 10.50
CA GLU A 33 -4.20 -14.87 10.76
C GLU A 33 -4.86 -13.90 9.80
N GLU A 34 -5.36 -14.46 8.71
CA GLU A 34 -6.65 -14.05 8.18
C GLU A 34 -7.64 -14.20 9.34
N SER A 35 -7.43 -13.45 10.42
CA SER A 35 -8.48 -12.97 11.25
C SER A 35 -9.27 -12.16 10.25
N ASP A 36 -10.50 -12.57 10.04
CA ASP A 36 -11.65 -11.73 9.70
C ASP A 36 -11.73 -10.49 10.62
N ILE A 37 -10.64 -9.72 10.76
CA ILE A 37 -10.69 -8.33 11.11
C ILE A 37 -11.20 -7.73 9.81
N GLU A 38 -12.51 -7.60 9.69
CA GLU A 38 -13.10 -6.49 8.97
C GLU A 38 -12.31 -5.26 9.40
N ARG A 39 -11.24 -4.92 8.66
CA ARG A 39 -10.54 -3.65 8.83
C ARG A 39 -11.59 -2.64 8.43
N ASP A 40 -12.31 -2.14 9.42
CA ASP A 40 -13.33 -1.13 9.23
C ASP A 40 -12.59 0.13 8.80
N PHE A 41 -12.47 0.32 7.49
CA PHE A 41 -11.83 1.50 6.94
C PHE A 41 -12.66 2.70 7.39
N PRO A 42 -12.01 3.78 7.88
CA PRO A 42 -12.74 4.95 8.32
C PRO A 42 -13.62 5.47 7.18
N LEU A 43 -14.85 5.84 7.53
CA LEU A 43 -15.80 6.38 6.57
C LEU A 43 -15.28 7.70 5.99
N SER A 44 -15.23 7.77 4.67
CA SER A 44 -14.79 8.94 3.93
C SER A 44 -15.77 10.11 4.07
N ASP A 45 -15.21 11.29 4.30
CA ASP A 45 -15.88 12.59 4.32
C ASP A 45 -16.31 13.07 2.92
N GLU A 46 -16.95 14.24 2.84
CA GLU A 46 -17.31 14.88 1.58
C GLU A 46 -16.06 15.09 0.70
N TYR A 47 -16.17 14.77 -0.58
CA TYR A 47 -15.08 14.72 -1.55
C TYR A 47 -14.00 13.64 -1.28
N GLY A 48 -14.21 12.76 -0.29
CA GLY A 48 -13.34 11.63 -0.02
C GLY A 48 -13.54 10.46 -0.99
N PHE A 49 -12.56 9.54 -1.04
CA PHE A 49 -12.57 8.38 -1.93
C PHE A 49 -13.43 7.22 -1.40
N CYS A 50 -14.22 6.58 -2.26
CA CYS A 50 -15.22 5.57 -1.85
C CYS A 50 -15.17 4.24 -2.61
N LYS A 51 -14.03 3.91 -3.22
CA LYS A 51 -13.83 2.58 -3.81
C LYS A 51 -13.60 1.55 -2.70
N PRO A 52 -14.14 0.33 -2.83
CA PRO A 52 -13.89 -0.75 -1.88
C PRO A 52 -12.39 -0.89 -1.59
N PRO A 53 -12.01 -1.05 -0.30
CA PRO A 53 -12.88 -1.28 0.87
C PRO A 53 -13.43 0.00 1.56
N ARG A 54 -13.10 1.20 1.07
CA ARG A 54 -13.54 2.47 1.67
C ARG A 54 -14.99 2.79 1.33
N LYS A 55 -15.75 3.28 2.31
CA LYS A 55 -17.15 3.69 2.15
C LYS A 55 -17.30 5.16 2.55
N CYS A 56 -18.35 5.81 2.06
CA CYS A 56 -18.70 7.17 2.47
C CYS A 56 -19.43 7.19 3.82
N LYS A 57 -19.38 8.32 4.52
CA LYS A 57 -20.30 8.58 5.64
C LYS A 57 -21.78 8.44 5.19
N PRO A 58 -22.71 8.06 6.07
CA PRO A 58 -24.07 7.66 5.68
C PRO A 58 -24.91 8.76 5.00
N HIS A 59 -24.58 10.03 5.24
CA HIS A 59 -25.25 11.17 4.61
C HIS A 59 -24.73 11.47 3.19
N LEU A 60 -23.64 10.81 2.76
CA LEU A 60 -23.00 10.98 1.47
C LEU A 60 -23.19 9.73 0.61
N LYS A 61 -23.23 9.91 -0.70
CA LYS A 61 -23.26 8.80 -1.67
C LYS A 61 -21.97 8.75 -2.47
N CYS A 62 -21.54 7.54 -2.81
CA CYS A 62 -20.42 7.33 -3.73
C CYS A 62 -20.89 7.62 -5.16
N SER A 63 -20.27 8.60 -5.82
CA SER A 63 -20.56 8.96 -7.20
C SER A 63 -19.83 8.06 -8.21
N LYS A 64 -20.16 8.20 -9.50
CA LYS A 64 -19.43 7.51 -10.58
C LYS A 64 -17.94 7.91 -10.65
N ALA A 65 -17.58 9.08 -10.13
CA ALA A 65 -16.19 9.54 -10.01
C ALA A 65 -15.44 8.91 -8.83
N GLN A 66 -16.05 7.93 -8.13
CA GLN A 66 -15.47 7.27 -6.95
C GLN A 66 -15.20 8.24 -5.79
N THR A 67 -16.05 9.27 -5.68
CA THR A 67 -15.97 10.32 -4.67
C THR A 67 -17.26 10.37 -3.84
N CYS A 68 -17.18 10.71 -2.56
CA CYS A 68 -18.31 10.89 -1.66
C CYS A 68 -18.94 12.28 -1.82
N VAL A 69 -20.25 12.33 -2.04
CA VAL A 69 -20.94 13.55 -2.46
C VAL A 69 -22.27 13.63 -1.74
N ASP A 70 -22.66 14.82 -1.29
CA ASP A 70 -23.99 15.02 -0.70
C ASP A 70 -25.03 15.10 -1.84
N PRO A 71 -25.97 14.15 -1.93
CA PRO A 71 -27.01 14.17 -2.96
C PRO A 71 -27.95 15.39 -2.86
N LYS A 72 -27.98 16.09 -1.71
CA LYS A 72 -28.80 17.28 -1.50
C LYS A 72 -28.13 18.57 -1.99
N LYS A 73 -26.83 18.54 -2.27
CA LYS A 73 -26.06 19.74 -2.68
C LYS A 73 -26.40 20.22 -4.09
N GLY A 74 -27.13 19.42 -4.87
CA GLY A 74 -27.57 19.76 -6.22
C GLY A 74 -26.36 19.85 -7.16
N TRP A 75 -25.95 18.70 -7.71
CA TRP A 75 -24.90 18.61 -8.72
C TRP A 75 -25.45 18.23 -10.08
#